data_AF-A0AAD6VT20-F1
#
_entry.id   AF-A0AAD6VT20-F1
#
_cell.length_a   1.000
_cell.length_b   1.000
_cell.length_c   1.000
_cell.angle_alpha   90.00
_cell.angle_beta   90.00
_cell.angle_gamma   90.00
#
_symmetry.space_group_name_H-M   'P 1'
#
loop_
_entity.id
_entity.type
_entity.pdbx_description
1 polymer ?
#
loop_
_entity_poly.entity_id
_entity_poly.type
_entity_poly.pdbx_seq_one_letter_code
_entity_poly.pdbx_strand_id
1 'polypeptide(L)'
;MSVSTTSSKAGIAQPVINTGELFSESKVVKGGAAFSEQQSVLSRQSSFMTQSSQSFQRQDSSYSSYTDSSAYEYHRTRLTLADCQLELKMPILTIKPKSSGAQFNLTTLNLDDHLGNVDGELVWGYQKISASCKNVTLKGTLLVASCERGNKESLDLTEYITYSSSRRCFEAILPDPGFLTNPAFQESIQTVARRAVEEVTSEMLKYWLGWSYSRGAVSRRCW
;
A
#
# COMPACT_ATOMS: atom_id res chain seq x y z
N MET A 1 -27.14 46.53 -32.09
CA MET A 1 -26.42 45.93 -30.95
C MET A 1 -25.27 45.12 -31.53
N SER A 2 -24.07 45.64 -31.37
CA SER A 2 -22.85 45.18 -32.06
C SER A 2 -22.31 43.92 -31.39
N VAL A 3 -22.09 42.86 -32.18
CA VAL A 3 -21.51 41.59 -31.72
C VAL A 3 -20.01 41.63 -31.98
N SER A 4 -19.21 41.52 -30.92
CA SER A 4 -17.76 41.48 -30.97
C SER A 4 -17.28 40.06 -30.69
N THR A 5 -16.82 39.34 -31.71
CA THR A 5 -16.08 38.08 -31.60
C THR A 5 -14.58 38.36 -31.61
N THR A 6 -13.88 38.06 -30.53
CA THR A 6 -12.42 38.06 -30.47
C THR A 6 -11.89 36.63 -30.62
N SER A 7 -11.11 36.44 -31.68
CA SER A 7 -10.38 35.22 -32.04
C SER A 7 -9.00 35.26 -31.41
N SER A 8 -8.71 34.34 -30.50
CA SER A 8 -7.38 34.19 -29.86
C SER A 8 -6.61 33.04 -30.49
N LYS A 9 -5.49 33.39 -31.12
CA LYS A 9 -4.54 32.55 -31.85
C LYS A 9 -3.65 31.78 -30.88
N ALA A 10 -3.72 30.44 -30.90
CA ALA A 10 -2.85 29.56 -30.11
C ALA A 10 -1.47 29.43 -30.77
N GLY A 11 -0.42 29.83 -30.04
CA GLY A 11 0.97 29.57 -30.40
C GLY A 11 1.39 28.18 -29.93
N ILE A 12 1.85 27.36 -30.87
CA ILE A 12 2.44 26.04 -30.60
C ILE A 12 3.90 26.26 -30.22
N ALA A 13 4.24 26.03 -28.95
CA ALA A 13 5.63 25.94 -28.50
C ALA A 13 6.06 24.47 -28.47
N GLN A 14 7.10 24.13 -29.23
CA GLN A 14 7.73 22.81 -29.19
C GLN A 14 8.67 22.69 -27.97
N PRO A 15 8.75 21.53 -27.30
CA PRO A 15 9.76 21.28 -26.29
C PRO A 15 11.11 20.90 -26.92
N VAL A 16 12.15 21.62 -26.53
CA VAL A 16 13.56 21.33 -26.80
C VAL A 16 13.98 20.14 -25.93
N ILE A 17 14.42 19.06 -26.58
CA ILE A 17 14.96 17.86 -25.93
C ILE A 17 16.44 18.10 -25.64
N ASN A 18 16.79 18.27 -24.37
CA ASN A 18 18.18 18.24 -23.90
C ASN A 18 18.54 16.81 -23.49
N THR A 19 19.21 16.10 -24.38
CA THR A 19 19.98 14.88 -24.08
C THR A 19 21.33 15.29 -23.51
N GLY A 20 21.48 15.17 -22.18
CA GLY A 20 22.75 15.29 -21.48
C GLY A 20 23.03 14.01 -20.72
N GLU A 21 24.02 13.26 -21.22
CA GLU A 21 24.68 12.13 -20.56
C GLU A 21 25.15 12.48 -19.16
N LEU A 22 25.07 11.52 -18.22
CA LEU A 22 26.06 11.33 -17.16
C LEU A 22 25.93 9.88 -16.66
N PHE A 23 26.72 9.00 -17.27
CA PHE A 23 27.01 7.68 -16.73
C PHE A 23 27.78 7.84 -15.42
N SER A 24 27.28 7.24 -14.34
CA SER A 24 28.04 7.02 -13.11
C SER A 24 28.26 5.52 -12.95
N GLU A 25 29.51 5.11 -13.16
CA GLU A 25 30.00 3.75 -12.92
C GLU A 25 29.85 3.38 -11.44
N SER A 26 28.99 2.41 -11.14
CA SER A 26 28.94 1.81 -9.80
C SER A 26 29.96 0.68 -9.71
N LYS A 27 30.98 0.93 -8.90
CA LYS A 27 32.09 0.02 -8.57
C LYS A 27 31.56 -1.20 -7.83
N VAL A 28 31.69 -2.37 -8.46
CA VAL A 28 31.39 -3.68 -7.88
C VAL A 28 32.38 -3.98 -6.74
N VAL A 29 31.90 -3.99 -5.50
CA VAL A 29 32.66 -4.51 -4.35
C VAL A 29 32.24 -5.97 -4.14
N LYS A 30 33.14 -6.90 -4.48
CA LYS A 30 33.06 -8.31 -4.08
C LYS A 30 33.41 -8.42 -2.60
N GLY A 31 32.39 -8.53 -1.75
CA GLY A 31 32.52 -8.96 -0.36
C GLY A 31 32.02 -10.38 -0.21
N GLY A 32 32.93 -11.35 -0.23
CA GLY A 32 32.63 -12.72 0.19
C GLY A 32 32.63 -12.79 1.71
N ALA A 33 31.50 -13.20 2.31
CA ALA A 33 31.43 -13.60 3.70
C ALA A 33 30.84 -15.02 3.74
N ALA A 34 31.68 -15.96 4.13
CA ALA A 34 31.30 -17.32 4.49
C ALA A 34 30.42 -17.28 5.73
N PHE A 35 29.15 -17.66 5.60
CA PHE A 35 28.26 -17.84 6.75
C PHE A 35 28.34 -19.29 7.22
N SER A 36 28.99 -19.46 8.37
CA SER A 36 29.17 -20.74 9.04
C SER A 36 27.86 -21.16 9.69
N GLU A 37 27.39 -22.33 9.29
CA GLU A 37 26.27 -23.06 9.84
C GLU A 37 26.61 -23.54 11.27
N GLN A 38 25.88 -23.05 12.27
CA GLN A 38 25.83 -23.67 13.59
C GLN A 38 24.37 -23.95 13.95
N GLN A 39 23.97 -25.19 13.65
CA GLN A 39 22.80 -25.82 14.22
C GLN A 39 23.03 -25.95 15.73
N SER A 40 22.16 -25.36 16.54
CA SER A 40 22.07 -25.70 17.96
C SER A 40 20.65 -26.14 18.28
N VAL A 41 20.60 -27.41 18.66
CA VAL A 41 19.45 -28.17 19.11
C VAL A 41 19.06 -27.65 20.49
N LEU A 42 17.84 -27.14 20.65
CA LEU A 42 17.26 -26.90 21.97
C LEU A 42 15.84 -27.46 22.06
N SER A 43 15.81 -28.74 22.44
CA SER A 43 14.68 -29.40 23.06
C SER A 43 14.45 -28.79 24.45
N ARG A 44 13.31 -28.13 24.69
CA ARG A 44 12.81 -27.89 26.05
C ARG A 44 11.29 -28.02 26.14
N GLN A 45 10.91 -29.25 26.51
CA GLN A 45 9.98 -29.60 27.58
C GLN A 45 8.75 -28.71 27.77
N SER A 46 7.62 -29.28 27.32
CA SER A 46 6.31 -29.13 27.90
C SER A 46 6.30 -29.50 29.39
N SER A 47 5.79 -28.62 30.23
CA SER A 47 5.27 -29.02 31.54
C SER A 47 4.03 -28.20 31.89
N PHE A 48 2.94 -28.94 31.98
CA PHE A 48 1.68 -28.64 32.62
C PHE A 48 1.88 -28.00 34.01
N MET A 49 1.05 -27.02 34.36
CA MET A 49 0.69 -26.71 35.73
C MET A 49 -0.80 -26.39 35.81
N THR A 50 -1.46 -27.23 36.59
CA THR A 50 -2.88 -27.35 36.87
C THR A 50 -3.26 -26.43 38.03
N GLN A 51 -4.44 -25.81 37.93
CA GLN A 51 -5.33 -25.34 39.00
C GLN A 51 -4.76 -24.50 40.15
N SER A 52 -5.30 -23.28 40.27
CA SER A 52 -5.59 -22.67 41.57
C SER A 52 -6.87 -21.86 41.45
N SER A 53 -7.97 -22.49 41.84
CA SER A 53 -9.25 -21.83 42.09
C SER A 53 -9.15 -21.08 43.41
N GLN A 54 -8.82 -19.80 43.38
CA GLN A 54 -8.95 -18.92 44.54
C GLN A 54 -10.25 -18.14 44.44
N SER A 55 -11.23 -18.59 45.22
CA SER A 55 -12.45 -17.86 45.54
C SER A 55 -12.09 -16.61 46.34
N PHE A 56 -12.05 -15.45 45.68
CA PHE A 56 -12.01 -14.17 46.37
C PHE A 56 -13.42 -13.82 46.85
N GLN A 57 -13.57 -13.79 48.18
CA GLN A 57 -14.76 -13.32 48.87
C GLN A 57 -14.99 -11.84 48.55
N ARG A 58 -16.27 -11.54 48.25
CA ARG A 58 -16.83 -10.19 48.14
C ARG A 58 -16.44 -9.34 49.34
N GLN A 59 -15.79 -8.22 49.09
CA GLN A 59 -15.89 -7.04 49.96
C GLN A 59 -16.84 -6.07 49.27
N ASP A 60 -18.09 -6.09 49.72
CA ASP A 60 -19.08 -5.04 49.48
C ASP A 60 -18.62 -3.78 50.22
N SER A 61 -17.77 -2.98 49.57
CA SER A 61 -17.52 -1.60 49.98
C SER A 61 -18.57 -0.72 49.33
N SER A 62 -19.48 -0.21 50.16
CA SER A 62 -20.53 0.77 49.84
C SER A 62 -19.92 2.04 49.24
N TYR A 63 -19.62 2.01 47.94
CA TYR A 63 -19.14 3.17 47.23
C TYR A 63 -20.34 4.01 46.81
N SER A 64 -20.48 5.12 47.52
CA SER A 64 -21.35 6.25 47.22
C SER A 64 -21.50 6.45 45.71
N SER A 65 -22.66 6.07 45.18
CA SER A 65 -23.08 6.35 43.81
C SER A 65 -23.31 7.86 43.69
N TYR A 66 -22.23 8.59 43.48
CA TYR A 66 -22.33 9.84 42.74
C TYR A 66 -22.95 9.46 41.40
N THR A 67 -24.21 9.86 41.22
CA THR A 67 -24.80 10.02 39.90
C THR A 67 -24.01 11.12 39.21
N ASP A 68 -22.82 10.76 38.75
CA ASP A 68 -21.96 11.62 37.98
C ASP A 68 -22.71 11.90 36.69
N SER A 69 -23.17 13.15 36.57
CA SER A 69 -23.78 13.75 35.40
C SER A 69 -22.80 13.81 34.21
N SER A 70 -22.24 12.65 33.85
CA SER A 70 -21.51 12.38 32.61
C SER A 70 -22.47 12.09 31.44
N ALA A 71 -23.78 12.26 31.67
CA ALA A 71 -24.83 12.34 30.66
C ALA A 71 -24.73 13.58 29.73
N TYR A 72 -23.61 14.31 29.76
CA TYR A 72 -23.06 14.84 28.52
C TYR A 72 -22.44 13.68 27.76
N GLU A 73 -23.30 12.75 27.35
CA GLU A 73 -23.10 11.90 26.20
C GLU A 73 -23.00 12.89 25.04
N TYR A 74 -21.80 13.45 24.93
CA TYR A 74 -21.39 14.40 23.94
C TYR A 74 -21.71 13.66 22.65
N HIS A 75 -22.83 14.04 22.03
CA HIS A 75 -23.20 13.72 20.67
C HIS A 75 -22.13 14.32 19.76
N ARG A 76 -20.90 13.82 19.90
CA ARG A 76 -19.84 13.93 18.91
C ARG A 76 -20.35 13.04 17.81
N THR A 77 -21.22 13.60 16.99
CA THR A 77 -21.50 13.13 15.64
C THR A 77 -20.15 12.75 15.06
N ARG A 78 -19.88 11.44 15.04
CA ARG A 78 -18.67 10.90 14.47
C ARG A 78 -18.77 11.27 13.01
N LEU A 79 -18.01 12.26 12.57
CA LEU A 79 -17.99 12.57 11.15
C LEU A 79 -17.51 11.31 10.44
N THR A 80 -18.37 10.82 9.57
CA THR A 80 -18.02 9.71 8.70
C THR A 80 -17.50 10.26 7.38
N LEU A 81 -16.77 9.43 6.64
CA LEU A 81 -16.30 9.79 5.31
C LEU A 81 -17.48 10.07 4.35
N ALA A 82 -18.64 9.45 4.59
CA ALA A 82 -19.87 9.67 3.83
C ALA A 82 -20.43 11.11 3.99
N ASP A 83 -20.16 11.75 5.13
CA ASP A 83 -20.52 13.15 5.42
C ASP A 83 -19.56 14.15 4.74
N CYS A 84 -18.60 13.66 3.96
CA CYS A 84 -17.62 14.47 3.25
C CYS A 84 -17.86 14.46 1.74
N GLN A 85 -17.48 15.56 1.10
CA GLN A 85 -17.24 15.66 -0.32
C GLN A 85 -15.80 15.23 -0.58
N LEU A 86 -15.65 14.16 -1.34
CA LEU A 86 -14.35 13.60 -1.70
C LEU A 86 -14.02 14.01 -3.13
N GLU A 87 -12.84 14.60 -3.33
CA GLU A 87 -12.33 14.98 -4.63
C GLU A 87 -11.02 14.23 -4.88
N LEU A 88 -11.00 13.40 -5.91
CA LEU A 88 -9.80 12.64 -6.29
C LEU A 88 -9.09 13.33 -7.46
N LYS A 89 -7.84 13.75 -7.23
CA LYS A 89 -6.90 14.20 -8.26
C LYS A 89 -5.62 13.40 -8.10
N MET A 90 -5.57 12.25 -8.75
CA MET A 90 -4.51 11.26 -8.53
C MET A 90 -3.09 11.89 -8.50
N PRO A 91 -2.26 11.51 -7.52
CA PRO A 91 -2.52 10.58 -6.41
C PRO A 91 -3.17 11.21 -5.17
N ILE A 92 -3.60 12.47 -5.25
CA ILE A 92 -4.07 13.25 -4.09
C ILE A 92 -5.58 13.10 -3.91
N LEU A 93 -5.99 12.59 -2.76
CA LEU A 93 -7.36 12.59 -2.27
C LEU A 93 -7.60 13.82 -1.39
N THR A 94 -8.54 14.67 -1.78
CA THR A 94 -8.94 15.84 -1.01
C THR A 94 -10.28 15.56 -0.33
N ILE A 95 -10.33 15.71 1.00
CA ILE A 95 -11.49 15.43 1.84
C ILE A 95 -12.03 16.75 2.38
N LYS A 96 -13.23 17.13 1.94
CA LYS A 96 -13.94 18.34 2.36
C LYS A 96 -15.19 17.97 3.14
N PRO A 97 -15.33 18.36 4.41
CA PRO A 97 -16.57 18.12 5.14
C PRO A 97 -17.74 18.87 4.50
N LYS A 98 -18.91 18.22 4.37
CA LYS A 98 -20.12 18.87 3.83
C LYS A 98 -20.76 19.83 4.83
N SER A 99 -20.52 19.63 6.12
CA SER A 99 -21.12 20.43 7.19
C SER A 99 -20.47 21.81 7.29
N SER A 100 -21.26 22.86 7.10
CA SER A 100 -20.84 24.26 7.14
C SER A 100 -20.68 24.83 8.56
N GLY A 101 -21.04 24.06 9.59
CA GLY A 101 -21.19 24.58 10.96
C GLY A 101 -19.97 24.45 11.86
N ALA A 102 -19.02 23.57 11.54
CA ALA A 102 -17.85 23.32 12.38
C ALA A 102 -16.55 23.61 11.62
N GLN A 103 -15.59 24.19 12.33
CA GLN A 103 -14.24 24.45 11.84
C GLN A 103 -13.51 23.12 11.65
N PHE A 104 -13.66 22.53 10.48
CA PHE A 104 -12.88 21.38 10.07
C PHE A 104 -11.77 21.81 9.13
N ASN A 105 -10.62 21.18 9.30
CA ASN A 105 -9.49 21.41 8.41
C ASN A 105 -9.69 20.60 7.13
N LEU A 106 -9.47 21.27 6.00
CA LEU A 106 -9.29 20.58 4.71
C LEU A 106 -8.17 19.56 4.87
N THR A 107 -8.46 18.31 4.54
CA THR A 107 -7.46 17.24 4.61
C THR A 107 -7.10 16.79 3.20
N THR A 108 -5.81 16.76 2.90
CA THR A 108 -5.28 16.15 1.67
C THR A 108 -4.47 14.92 2.04
N LEU A 109 -4.75 13.81 1.39
CA LEU A 109 -4.07 12.54 1.59
C LEU A 109 -3.43 12.12 0.27
N ASN A 110 -2.14 11.79 0.30
CA ASN A 110 -1.46 11.21 -0.86
C ASN A 110 -1.68 9.70 -0.87
N LEU A 111 -2.45 9.20 -1.83
CA LEU A 111 -2.76 7.78 -1.94
C LEU A 111 -1.55 6.94 -2.33
N ASP A 112 -0.51 7.51 -2.96
CA ASP A 112 0.71 6.76 -3.28
C ASP A 112 1.51 6.35 -2.04
N ASP A 113 1.26 6.97 -0.89
CA ASP A 113 1.93 6.63 0.37
C ASP A 113 1.21 5.51 1.15
N HIS A 114 -0.01 5.16 0.72
CA HIS A 114 -0.91 4.26 1.45
C HIS A 114 -1.54 3.16 0.59
N LEU A 115 -1.49 3.26 -0.74
CA LEU A 115 -2.03 2.29 -1.67
C LEU A 115 -0.97 1.81 -2.65
N GLY A 116 -1.03 0.52 -2.97
CA GLY A 116 -0.26 -0.07 -4.05
C GLY A 116 -1.01 -1.23 -4.71
N ASN A 117 -0.41 -1.73 -5.79
CA ASN A 117 -0.90 -2.89 -6.54
C ASN A 117 -0.14 -4.15 -6.11
N VAL A 118 -0.85 -5.18 -5.67
CA VAL A 118 -0.30 -6.51 -5.37
C VAL A 118 -0.99 -7.53 -6.25
N ASP A 119 -0.28 -8.03 -7.26
CA ASP A 119 -0.77 -9.02 -8.22
C ASP A 119 -2.10 -8.66 -8.93
N GLY A 120 -2.32 -7.36 -9.17
CA GLY A 120 -3.54 -6.85 -9.78
C GLY A 120 -4.58 -6.36 -8.78
N GLU A 121 -4.38 -6.62 -7.48
CA GLU A 121 -5.29 -6.21 -6.41
C GLU A 121 -4.87 -4.87 -5.79
N LEU A 122 -5.88 -4.06 -5.46
CA LEU A 122 -5.68 -2.78 -4.79
C LEU A 122 -5.57 -3.01 -3.28
N VAL A 123 -4.37 -2.80 -2.72
CA VAL A 123 -4.09 -3.13 -1.31
C VAL A 123 -3.65 -1.91 -0.52
N TRP A 124 -4.24 -1.75 0.67
CA TRP A 124 -3.87 -0.71 1.64
C TRP A 124 -2.58 -1.04 2.40
N GLY A 125 -1.81 -0.01 2.73
CA GLY A 125 -0.49 -0.12 3.37
C GLY A 125 0.68 -0.33 2.40
N TYR A 126 0.40 -0.36 1.09
CA TYR A 126 1.43 -0.39 0.04
C TYR A 126 1.68 1.00 -0.53
N GLN A 127 2.57 1.11 -1.52
CA GLN A 127 2.95 2.39 -2.11
C GLN A 127 2.89 2.36 -3.64
N LYS A 128 2.83 3.56 -4.24
CA LYS A 128 2.95 3.81 -5.70
C LYS A 128 1.83 3.20 -6.55
N ILE A 129 0.57 3.34 -6.10
CA ILE A 129 -0.59 3.00 -6.93
C ILE A 129 -0.60 3.74 -8.28
N SER A 130 -0.14 4.99 -8.34
CA SER A 130 -0.12 5.80 -9.57
C SER A 130 0.77 5.22 -10.67
N ALA A 131 1.79 4.43 -10.29
CA ALA A 131 2.69 3.79 -11.23
C ALA A 131 2.10 2.51 -11.86
N SER A 132 1.19 1.85 -11.15
CA SER A 132 0.76 0.48 -11.45
C SER A 132 -0.74 0.34 -11.76
N CYS A 133 -1.54 1.38 -11.49
CA CYS A 133 -2.97 1.39 -11.77
C CYS A 133 -3.40 2.59 -12.62
N LYS A 134 -4.40 2.35 -13.48
CA LYS A 134 -4.99 3.32 -14.41
C LYS A 134 -6.50 3.44 -14.15
N ASN A 135 -7.12 4.48 -14.71
CA ASN A 135 -8.57 4.72 -14.60
C ASN A 135 -9.07 4.74 -13.15
N VAL A 136 -8.28 5.33 -12.24
CA VAL A 136 -8.68 5.46 -10.84
C VAL A 136 -9.82 6.45 -10.73
N THR A 137 -10.96 6.00 -10.23
CA THR A 137 -12.19 6.76 -10.08
C THR A 137 -12.76 6.56 -8.70
N LEU A 138 -13.42 7.59 -8.16
CA LEU A 138 -14.04 7.53 -6.85
C LEU A 138 -15.57 7.48 -7.00
N LYS A 139 -16.20 6.48 -6.39
CA LYS A 139 -17.66 6.29 -6.36
C LYS A 139 -18.15 6.37 -4.91
N GLY A 140 -18.43 7.57 -4.43
CA GLY A 140 -18.70 7.78 -3.00
C GLY A 140 -17.43 7.56 -2.19
N THR A 141 -17.43 6.60 -1.27
CA THR A 141 -16.25 6.18 -0.50
C THR A 141 -15.47 5.04 -1.17
N LEU A 142 -16.03 4.45 -2.23
CA LEU A 142 -15.42 3.32 -2.93
C LEU A 142 -14.45 3.81 -3.99
N LEU A 143 -13.17 3.48 -3.83
CA LEU A 143 -12.12 3.73 -4.80
C LEU A 143 -12.09 2.58 -5.80
N VAL A 144 -12.27 2.88 -7.09
CA VAL A 144 -12.26 1.88 -8.16
C VAL A 144 -11.09 2.16 -9.09
N ALA A 145 -10.24 1.16 -9.32
CA ALA A 145 -9.06 1.27 -10.17
C ALA A 145 -8.91 0.06 -11.10
N SER A 146 -8.18 0.23 -12.19
CA SER A 146 -7.78 -0.87 -13.08
C SER A 146 -6.27 -1.03 -12.97
N CYS A 147 -5.81 -2.09 -12.32
CA CYS A 147 -4.40 -2.30 -12.03
C CYS A 147 -3.75 -3.24 -13.05
N GLU A 148 -2.43 -3.12 -13.24
CA GLU A 148 -1.68 -4.07 -14.06
C GLU A 148 -1.81 -5.49 -13.49
N ARG A 149 -2.09 -6.47 -14.38
CA ARG A 149 -2.34 -7.90 -14.08
C ARG A 149 -3.69 -8.24 -13.44
N GLY A 150 -4.46 -7.25 -13.00
CA GLY A 150 -5.77 -7.44 -12.38
C GLY A 150 -6.95 -7.01 -13.26
N ASN A 151 -8.16 -7.33 -12.79
CA ASN A 151 -9.38 -6.75 -13.32
C ASN A 151 -9.66 -5.38 -12.66
N LYS A 152 -10.89 -4.88 -12.79
CA LYS A 152 -11.33 -3.68 -12.06
C LYS A 152 -11.52 -4.04 -10.61
N GLU A 153 -10.68 -3.47 -9.76
CA GLU A 153 -10.71 -3.67 -8.32
C GLU A 153 -11.30 -2.46 -7.61
N SER A 154 -11.94 -2.71 -6.48
CA SER A 154 -12.58 -1.69 -5.67
C SER A 154 -12.22 -1.83 -4.20
N LEU A 155 -11.89 -0.70 -3.56
CA LEU A 155 -11.52 -0.63 -2.15
C LEU A 155 -12.35 0.43 -1.44
N ASP A 156 -13.00 0.09 -0.33
CA ASP A 156 -13.76 1.06 0.47
C ASP A 156 -12.80 1.83 1.39
N LEU A 157 -12.70 3.14 1.18
CA LEU A 157 -11.82 4.01 1.96
C LEU A 157 -12.31 4.22 3.40
N THR A 158 -13.58 3.89 3.70
CA THR A 158 -14.16 4.06 5.04
C THR A 158 -13.48 3.17 6.09
N GLU A 159 -12.96 2.02 5.67
CA GLU A 159 -12.26 1.09 6.57
C GLU A 159 -10.86 1.60 6.97
N TYR A 160 -10.27 2.46 6.14
CA TYR A 160 -8.87 2.84 6.26
C TYR A 160 -8.64 4.31 6.58
N ILE A 161 -9.66 5.16 6.46
CA ILE A 161 -9.57 6.58 6.76
C ILE A 161 -10.52 6.91 7.90
N THR A 162 -9.98 7.41 9.00
CA THR A 162 -10.76 7.78 10.19
C THR A 162 -10.65 9.26 10.49
N TYR A 163 -11.63 9.79 11.21
CA TYR A 163 -11.62 11.18 11.66
C TYR A 163 -10.94 11.29 13.04
N SER A 164 -9.87 12.07 13.10
CA SER A 164 -9.14 12.35 14.32
C SER A 164 -9.72 13.57 15.02
N SER A 165 -10.53 13.37 16.06
CA SER A 165 -11.18 14.48 16.78
C SER A 165 -10.19 15.42 17.50
N SER A 166 -9.00 14.93 17.83
CA SER A 166 -7.92 15.72 18.46
C SER A 166 -7.29 16.69 17.47
N ARG A 167 -7.07 16.24 16.22
CA ARG A 167 -6.45 17.03 15.15
C ARG A 167 -7.45 17.75 14.24
N ARG A 168 -8.75 17.41 14.38
CA ARG A 168 -9.85 17.89 13.54
C ARG A 168 -9.60 17.70 12.05
N CYS A 169 -9.02 16.56 11.70
CA CYS A 169 -8.70 16.17 10.34
C CYS A 169 -8.92 14.67 10.14
N PHE A 170 -8.99 14.24 8.87
CA PHE A 170 -8.98 12.83 8.55
C PHE A 170 -7.54 12.29 8.57
N GLU A 171 -7.37 11.05 8.98
CA GLU A 171 -6.07 10.38 9.01
C GLU A 171 -6.19 8.96 8.44
N ALA A 172 -5.16 8.55 7.70
CA ALA A 172 -4.99 7.19 7.27
C ALA A 172 -4.66 6.30 8.48
N ILE A 173 -5.44 5.24 8.67
CA ILE A 173 -5.10 4.17 9.59
C ILE A 173 -4.02 3.35 8.90
N LEU A 174 -2.82 3.35 9.48
CA LEU A 174 -1.79 2.39 9.07
C LEU A 174 -2.21 1.01 9.59
N PRO A 175 -2.21 -0.03 8.74
CA PRO A 175 -2.41 -1.38 9.23
C PRO A 175 -1.34 -1.65 10.29
N ASP A 176 -1.73 -2.33 11.37
CA ASP A 176 -0.80 -2.72 12.42
C ASP A 176 0.41 -3.40 11.73
N PRO A 177 1.66 -3.00 12.01
CA PRO A 177 2.84 -3.63 11.42
C PRO A 177 2.85 -5.16 11.61
N GLY A 178 2.13 -5.69 12.59
CA GLY A 178 1.89 -7.13 12.76
C GLY A 178 1.14 -7.80 11.59
N PHE A 179 0.48 -7.06 10.70
CA PHE A 179 -0.16 -7.63 9.52
C PHE A 179 0.88 -8.14 8.51
N LEU A 180 2.06 -7.50 8.44
CA LEU A 180 3.18 -7.96 7.61
C LEU A 180 3.84 -9.25 8.14
N THR A 181 3.60 -9.59 9.41
CA THR A 181 4.09 -10.85 10.01
C THR A 181 3.07 -11.99 9.91
N ASN A 182 1.90 -11.76 9.30
CA ASN A 182 0.94 -12.83 9.04
C ASN A 182 1.56 -13.85 8.06
N PRO A 183 1.72 -15.13 8.47
CA PRO A 183 2.36 -16.14 7.64
C PRO A 183 1.62 -16.38 6.31
N ALA A 184 0.29 -16.24 6.28
CA ALA A 184 -0.48 -16.38 5.03
C ALA A 184 -0.13 -15.27 4.02
N PHE A 185 0.12 -14.07 4.52
CA PHE A 185 0.53 -12.94 3.69
C PHE A 185 1.99 -13.09 3.22
N GLN A 186 2.88 -13.52 4.12
CA GLN A 186 4.26 -13.90 3.75
C GLN A 186 4.29 -15.00 2.69
N GLU A 187 3.43 -16.02 2.77
CA GLU A 187 3.33 -17.06 1.75
C GLU A 187 2.88 -16.52 0.40
N SER A 188 1.96 -15.55 0.37
CA SER A 188 1.57 -14.89 -0.89
C SER A 188 2.76 -14.16 -1.53
N ILE A 189 3.53 -13.42 -0.72
CA ILE A 189 4.74 -12.71 -1.18
C ILE A 189 5.80 -13.69 -1.66
N GLN A 190 6.03 -14.78 -0.90
CA GLN A 190 6.99 -15.82 -1.29
C GLN A 190 6.57 -16.55 -2.56
N THR A 191 5.27 -16.78 -2.76
CA THR A 191 4.73 -17.40 -3.97
C THR A 191 4.96 -16.51 -5.19
N VAL A 192 4.70 -15.20 -5.08
CA VAL A 192 4.97 -14.23 -6.15
C VAL A 192 6.48 -14.14 -6.43
N ALA A 193 7.31 -14.07 -5.39
CA ALA A 193 8.77 -14.06 -5.53
C ALA A 193 9.29 -15.32 -6.22
N ARG A 194 8.75 -16.49 -5.86
CA ARG A 194 9.11 -17.78 -6.47
C ARG A 194 8.74 -17.83 -7.95
N ARG A 195 7.53 -17.40 -8.32
CA ARG A 195 7.12 -17.30 -9.74
C ARG A 195 8.03 -16.39 -10.54
N ALA A 196 8.39 -15.23 -9.99
CA ALA A 196 9.32 -14.31 -10.65
C ALA A 196 10.71 -14.94 -10.88
N VAL A 197 11.23 -15.69 -9.90
CA VAL A 197 12.50 -16.42 -10.04
C VAL A 197 12.40 -17.54 -11.08
N GLU A 198 11.29 -18.27 -11.13
CA GLU A 198 11.05 -19.33 -12.13
C GLU A 198 10.98 -18.76 -13.57
N GLU A 199 10.35 -17.60 -13.77
CA GLU A 199 10.33 -16.92 -15.08
C GLU A 199 11.74 -16.48 -15.52
N VAL A 200 12.51 -15.86 -14.62
CA VAL A 200 13.87 -15.39 -14.94
C VAL A 200 14.80 -16.57 -15.24
N THR A 201 14.73 -17.65 -14.44
CA THR A 201 15.56 -18.84 -14.65
C THR A 201 15.19 -19.59 -15.93
N SER A 202 13.91 -19.63 -16.31
CA SER A 202 13.48 -20.22 -17.58
C SER A 202 14.03 -19.45 -18.78
N GLU A 203 14.03 -18.12 -18.76
CA GLU A 203 14.60 -17.32 -19.85
C GLU A 203 16.12 -17.45 -19.94
N MET A 204 16.82 -17.48 -18.79
CA MET A 204 18.27 -17.72 -18.77
C MET A 204 18.62 -19.11 -19.33
N LEU A 205 17.86 -20.15 -19.00
CA LEU A 205 18.07 -21.51 -19.51
C LEU A 205 17.88 -21.59 -21.04
N LYS A 206 16.87 -20.93 -21.59
CA LYS A 206 16.68 -20.83 -23.05
C LYS A 206 17.90 -20.18 -23.72
N TYR A 207 18.43 -19.11 -23.13
CA TYR A 207 19.61 -18.41 -23.65
C TYR A 207 20.85 -19.31 -23.63
N TRP A 208 21.06 -20.06 -22.54
CA TRP A 208 22.21 -20.93 -22.37
C TRP A 208 22.18 -22.16 -23.30
N LEU A 209 21.01 -22.79 -23.45
CA LEU A 209 20.83 -23.93 -24.35
C LEU A 209 20.86 -23.51 -25.83
N GLY A 210 20.29 -22.35 -26.18
CA GLY A 210 20.33 -21.81 -27.53
C GLY A 210 21.76 -21.50 -28.02
N TRP A 211 22.62 -20.98 -27.15
CA TRP A 211 24.03 -20.73 -27.46
C TRP A 211 24.84 -22.01 -27.73
N SER A 212 24.46 -23.14 -27.12
CA SER A 212 25.16 -24.41 -27.34
C SER A 212 24.86 -25.04 -28.70
N TYR A 213 23.70 -24.76 -29.30
CA TYR A 213 23.31 -25.36 -30.58
C TYR A 213 23.96 -24.67 -31.80
N SER A 214 24.32 -23.38 -31.71
CA SER A 214 24.91 -22.64 -32.84
C SER A 214 26.43 -22.82 -33.05
N ARG A 215 27.15 -23.54 -32.18
CA ARG A 215 28.60 -23.80 -32.36
C ARG A 215 28.96 -25.15 -33.00
N GLY A 216 27.98 -25.95 -33.42
CA GLY A 216 28.21 -27.27 -34.02
C GLY A 216 28.48 -27.32 -35.52
N ALA A 217 28.25 -26.23 -36.28
CA ALA A 217 28.34 -26.25 -37.75
C ALA A 217 29.67 -25.67 -38.27
N VAL A 218 30.82 -26.15 -37.77
CA VAL A 218 32.11 -25.91 -38.44
C VAL A 218 32.33 -27.02 -39.47
N SER A 219 31.88 -26.74 -40.68
CA SER A 219 32.09 -27.50 -41.92
C SER A 219 33.58 -27.78 -42.12
N ARG A 220 34.03 -29.01 -41.85
CA ARG A 220 35.35 -29.49 -42.29
C ARG A 220 35.34 -29.62 -43.82
N ARG A 221 35.90 -28.62 -44.52
CA ARG A 221 36.35 -28.83 -45.91
C ARG A 221 37.76 -29.39 -45.86
N CYS A 222 37.90 -30.64 -46.29
CA CYS A 222 39.18 -31.22 -46.68
C CYS A 222 39.68 -30.50 -47.93
N TRP A 223 40.91 -30.02 -47.89
CA TRP A 223 41.79 -29.78 -49.03
C TRP A 223 43.13 -30.41 -48.69
#